data_AF-A0A3A8MEL2-F1
#
_entry.id   AF-A0A3A8MEL2-F1
#
_cell.length_a   1.000
_cell.length_b   1.000
_cell.length_c   1.000
_cell.angle_alpha   90.00
_cell.angle_beta   90.00
_cell.angle_gamma   90.00
#
_symmetry.space_group_name_H-M   'P 1'
#
loop_
_entity.id
_entity.type
_entity.pdbx_description
1 polymer ?
#
loop_
_entity_poly.entity_id
_entity_poly.type
_entity_poly.pdbx_seq_one_letter_code
_entity_poly.pdbx_strand_id
1 'polypeptide(L)'
;MLRRLSSTLLAASMFAGCGGIETEPSSEQVAPASVESQQAPLLTTTDVDVAPECQGILTFVNTSTYATLDQFLPSNVVTNLVNRRATAPFTSLADLSSVALVGEARLKQIEGGARTRAFIGANCTGIFDDVAISQDDATAIVSLVNTISDSELHDVLPDAWNGAANLLNLRPFTSAPAIANVTGIGGVSFRNIRNAATLSRPFEALAAALTAIPSNGSYGAVMQRHFDWWDVVTANHPYSQGGPTCFGLEPSSVPYGAYIRPNLANAAEVRAEVNSTLAYVNASAKLPAGVISAGLANLDARIAGRTFKGCIFSYADDPWSSHSVAIYVDTVNGFSVMTETWWAE
;
A
#
# COMPACT_ATOMS: atom_id res chain seq x y z
N MET A 1 -4.90 19.07 -65.11
CA MET A 1 -3.45 19.38 -65.04
C MET A 1 -2.91 18.57 -63.86
N LEU A 2 -2.16 17.48 -64.07
CA LEU A 2 -0.69 17.44 -64.27
C LEU A 2 0.07 18.38 -63.31
N ARG A 3 0.83 17.93 -62.30
CA ARG A 3 1.93 16.93 -62.19
C ARG A 3 3.33 17.57 -62.33
N ARG A 4 4.09 17.60 -61.23
CA ARG A 4 5.56 17.37 -61.06
C ARG A 4 5.90 17.64 -59.57
N LEU A 5 6.57 16.75 -58.81
CA LEU A 5 7.98 16.29 -58.90
C LEU A 5 8.95 17.46 -58.66
N SER A 6 9.92 17.39 -57.73
CA SER A 6 11.01 16.39 -57.73
C SER A 6 11.71 16.21 -56.37
N SER A 7 12.48 15.12 -56.27
CA SER A 7 13.40 14.79 -55.16
C SER A 7 14.87 14.92 -55.60
N THR A 8 15.79 15.12 -54.65
CA THR A 8 17.25 14.88 -54.77
C THR A 8 17.76 14.42 -53.39
N LEU A 9 18.21 13.17 -53.18
CA LEU A 9 19.44 12.46 -53.63
C LEU A 9 20.74 12.78 -52.84
N LEU A 10 21.17 11.77 -52.06
CA LEU A 10 22.54 11.23 -51.84
C LEU A 10 23.63 12.14 -51.21
N ALA A 11 24.71 11.65 -50.55
CA ALA A 11 25.32 10.31 -50.40
C ALA A 11 25.87 10.14 -48.94
N ALA A 12 26.10 8.96 -48.31
CA ALA A 12 27.13 7.91 -48.53
C ALA A 12 28.60 8.45 -48.52
N SER A 13 29.61 7.86 -47.85
CA SER A 13 29.75 6.63 -47.03
C SER A 13 31.21 6.42 -46.49
N MET A 14 31.47 5.34 -45.71
CA MET A 14 32.80 4.64 -45.47
C MET A 14 33.86 5.32 -44.55
N PHE A 15 34.82 4.64 -43.87
CA PHE A 15 35.05 3.22 -43.44
C PHE A 15 36.17 3.13 -42.35
N ALA A 16 36.09 2.10 -41.48
CA ALA A 16 37.15 1.23 -40.88
C ALA A 16 38.45 1.73 -40.18
N GLY A 17 38.84 1.01 -39.10
CA GLY A 17 40.17 0.98 -38.45
C GLY A 17 40.25 -0.17 -37.40
N CYS A 18 41.39 -0.87 -37.25
CA CYS A 18 41.46 -2.25 -36.67
C CYS A 18 42.43 -2.48 -35.49
N GLY A 19 42.19 -3.54 -34.68
CA GLY A 19 43.12 -4.22 -33.74
C GLY A 19 43.39 -3.50 -32.40
N GLY A 20 43.69 -4.07 -31.23
CA GLY A 20 43.94 -5.44 -30.71
C GLY A 20 44.50 -5.26 -29.26
N ILE A 21 44.63 -6.23 -28.34
CA ILE A 21 44.38 -7.69 -28.29
C ILE A 21 43.99 -8.09 -26.83
N GLU A 22 44.05 -9.38 -26.48
CA GLU A 22 43.55 -10.05 -25.25
C GLU A 22 44.30 -9.77 -23.93
N THR A 23 43.58 -9.77 -22.79
CA THR A 23 43.81 -10.73 -21.69
C THR A 23 42.61 -10.79 -20.71
N GLU A 24 42.09 -11.99 -20.44
CA GLU A 24 41.33 -12.34 -19.23
C GLU A 24 42.26 -13.13 -18.29
N PRO A 25 42.10 -13.05 -16.96
CA PRO A 25 41.21 -14.03 -16.31
C PRO A 25 40.38 -13.49 -15.12
N SER A 26 39.35 -14.26 -14.79
CA SER A 26 38.40 -14.03 -13.70
C SER A 26 39.01 -13.96 -12.30
N SER A 27 38.37 -13.21 -11.40
CA SER A 27 37.84 -13.73 -10.11
C SER A 27 36.84 -12.76 -9.46
N GLU A 28 35.69 -13.31 -9.05
CA GLU A 28 34.82 -12.83 -7.96
C GLU A 28 34.38 -11.34 -7.95
N GLN A 29 33.43 -10.99 -8.81
CA GLN A 29 32.47 -9.93 -8.48
C GLN A 29 31.35 -10.49 -7.61
N VAL A 30 31.35 -10.13 -6.33
CA VAL A 30 30.16 -10.27 -5.46
C VAL A 30 29.08 -9.33 -5.99
N ALA A 31 28.05 -9.89 -6.62
CA ALA A 31 26.93 -9.11 -7.11
C ALA A 31 26.14 -8.52 -5.91
N PRO A 32 25.95 -7.18 -5.83
CA PRO A 32 24.96 -6.63 -4.93
C PRO A 32 23.57 -7.05 -5.42
N ALA A 33 22.72 -7.54 -4.51
CA ALA A 33 21.38 -8.00 -4.85
C ALA A 33 20.56 -6.88 -5.50
N SER A 34 20.07 -7.10 -6.72
CA SER A 34 19.23 -6.14 -7.44
C SER A 34 17.86 -6.05 -6.81
N VAL A 35 17.43 -4.82 -6.49
CA VAL A 35 16.16 -4.49 -5.80
C VAL A 35 14.95 -4.53 -6.78
N GLU A 36 15.05 -5.31 -7.86
CA GLU A 36 14.11 -5.28 -9.00
C GLU A 36 13.02 -6.37 -8.96
N SER A 37 12.93 -7.16 -7.89
CA SER A 37 12.01 -8.32 -7.81
C SER A 37 10.78 -8.16 -6.89
N GLN A 38 10.52 -6.97 -6.34
CA GLN A 38 9.36 -6.71 -5.46
C GLN A 38 8.35 -5.68 -5.99
N GLN A 39 8.38 -5.34 -7.28
CA GLN A 39 7.25 -4.68 -7.93
C GLN A 39 6.11 -5.68 -8.19
N ALA A 40 5.40 -6.05 -7.12
CA ALA A 40 4.03 -6.54 -7.22
C ALA A 40 3.22 -5.51 -8.05
N PRO A 41 2.36 -5.96 -8.99
CA PRO A 41 1.63 -5.05 -9.86
C PRO A 41 0.79 -4.08 -9.02
N LEU A 42 1.10 -2.79 -9.14
CA LEU A 42 0.40 -1.72 -8.42
C LEU A 42 -1.11 -1.84 -8.69
N LEU A 43 -1.91 -1.98 -7.62
CA LEU A 43 -3.38 -1.93 -7.73
C LEU A 43 -3.79 -0.58 -8.32
N THR A 44 -4.04 -0.57 -9.63
CA THR A 44 -4.73 0.53 -10.30
C THR A 44 -6.17 0.55 -9.84
N THR A 45 -6.72 1.75 -9.69
CA THR A 45 -7.95 2.05 -8.92
C THR A 45 -9.26 1.58 -9.58
N THR A 46 -9.23 0.51 -10.38
CA THR A 46 -10.32 0.12 -11.30
C THR A 46 -11.05 -1.16 -10.92
N ASP A 47 -10.45 -2.03 -10.10
CA ASP A 47 -11.16 -3.05 -9.33
C ASP A 47 -10.44 -3.21 -7.99
N VAL A 48 -10.97 -2.56 -6.94
CA VAL A 48 -10.42 -2.67 -5.60
C VAL A 48 -10.76 -4.01 -4.94
N ASP A 49 -11.48 -4.94 -5.57
CA ASP A 49 -11.91 -6.19 -4.94
C ASP A 49 -11.32 -7.45 -5.58
N VAL A 50 -10.59 -7.32 -6.69
CA VAL A 50 -9.96 -8.46 -7.36
C VAL A 50 -8.50 -8.16 -7.74
N ALA A 51 -7.58 -8.74 -6.98
CA ALA A 51 -6.16 -8.75 -7.31
C ALA A 51 -5.92 -9.25 -8.77
N PRO A 52 -4.91 -8.71 -9.49
CA PRO A 52 -4.65 -9.08 -10.89
C PRO A 52 -4.58 -10.60 -11.15
N GLU A 53 -3.96 -11.34 -10.24
CA GLU A 53 -3.78 -12.79 -10.25
C GLU A 53 -5.11 -13.55 -10.16
N CYS A 54 -6.15 -12.90 -9.62
CA CYS A 54 -7.50 -13.43 -9.43
C CYS A 54 -8.51 -12.97 -10.50
N GLN A 55 -8.13 -12.11 -11.46
CA GLN A 55 -9.01 -11.65 -12.55
C GLN A 55 -9.54 -12.80 -13.45
N GLY A 56 -8.91 -13.97 -13.37
CA GLY A 56 -9.42 -15.23 -13.93
C GLY A 56 -10.81 -15.63 -13.40
N ILE A 57 -11.19 -15.23 -12.18
CA ILE A 57 -12.52 -15.48 -11.60
C ILE A 57 -13.62 -14.83 -12.45
N LEU A 58 -13.46 -13.53 -12.75
CA LEU A 58 -14.41 -12.80 -13.61
C LEU A 58 -14.37 -13.32 -15.04
N THR A 59 -13.18 -13.67 -15.54
CA THR A 59 -13.00 -14.26 -16.88
C THR A 59 -13.74 -15.60 -17.00
N PHE A 60 -13.67 -16.45 -15.98
CA PHE A 60 -14.38 -17.73 -15.91
C PHE A 60 -15.90 -17.54 -16.00
N VAL A 61 -16.46 -16.63 -15.19
CA VAL A 61 -17.92 -16.34 -15.22
C VAL A 61 -18.35 -15.66 -16.52
N ASN A 62 -17.53 -14.80 -17.12
CA ASN A 62 -17.88 -14.10 -18.35
C ASN A 62 -17.83 -15.02 -19.59
N THR A 63 -16.89 -15.97 -19.64
CA THR A 63 -16.60 -16.75 -20.87
C THR A 63 -17.11 -18.19 -20.86
N SER A 64 -17.32 -18.82 -19.70
CA SER A 64 -17.73 -20.22 -19.63
C SER A 64 -19.11 -20.48 -20.22
N THR A 65 -19.32 -21.63 -20.84
CA THR A 65 -20.66 -22.04 -21.29
C THR A 65 -21.59 -22.31 -20.09
N TYR A 66 -22.91 -22.27 -20.31
CA TYR A 66 -23.90 -22.65 -19.30
C TYR A 66 -23.55 -24.02 -18.69
N ALA A 67 -23.31 -25.02 -19.54
CA ALA A 67 -22.99 -26.39 -19.11
C ALA A 67 -21.66 -26.52 -18.34
N THR A 68 -20.73 -25.57 -18.49
CA THR A 68 -19.51 -25.53 -17.66
C THR A 68 -19.80 -24.90 -16.29
N LEU A 69 -20.64 -23.86 -16.22
CA LEU A 69 -21.01 -23.23 -14.94
C LEU A 69 -21.92 -24.15 -14.09
N ASP A 70 -22.83 -24.89 -14.74
CA ASP A 70 -23.79 -25.82 -14.12
C ASP A 70 -23.14 -27.05 -13.47
N GLN A 71 -21.84 -27.30 -13.74
CA GLN A 71 -21.04 -28.30 -13.03
C GLN A 71 -20.61 -27.86 -11.63
N PHE A 72 -20.62 -26.55 -11.35
CA PHE A 72 -20.14 -25.96 -10.09
C PHE A 72 -21.23 -25.21 -9.33
N LEU A 73 -22.29 -24.78 -10.03
CA LEU A 73 -23.36 -23.92 -9.52
C LEU A 73 -24.75 -24.52 -9.78
N PRO A 74 -25.74 -24.26 -8.92
CA PRO A 74 -27.13 -24.61 -9.20
C PRO A 74 -27.66 -23.92 -10.47
N SER A 75 -28.45 -24.62 -11.27
CA SER A 75 -28.93 -24.17 -12.59
C SER A 75 -29.69 -22.84 -12.59
N ASN A 76 -30.39 -22.51 -11.50
CA ASN A 76 -31.04 -21.20 -11.34
C ASN A 76 -30.03 -20.06 -11.16
N VAL A 77 -28.92 -20.29 -10.44
CA VAL A 77 -27.79 -19.35 -10.31
C VAL A 77 -27.12 -19.17 -11.67
N VAL A 78 -26.87 -20.26 -12.40
CA VAL A 78 -26.29 -20.21 -13.76
C VAL A 78 -27.18 -19.42 -14.71
N THR A 79 -28.49 -19.66 -14.69
CA THR A 79 -29.47 -18.90 -15.49
C THR A 79 -29.37 -17.41 -15.20
N ASN A 80 -29.33 -17.01 -13.92
CA ASN A 80 -29.22 -15.61 -13.52
C ASN A 80 -27.89 -14.98 -14.01
N LEU A 81 -26.76 -15.67 -13.82
CA LEU A 81 -25.43 -15.23 -14.27
C LEU A 81 -25.35 -15.08 -15.80
N VAL A 82 -25.85 -16.06 -16.55
CA VAL A 82 -25.83 -16.05 -18.02
C VAL A 82 -26.73 -14.94 -18.58
N ASN A 83 -27.91 -14.73 -17.99
CA ASN A 83 -28.80 -13.63 -18.38
C ASN A 83 -28.17 -12.27 -18.07
N ARG A 84 -27.58 -12.09 -16.87
CA ARG A 84 -26.93 -10.83 -16.46
C ARG A 84 -25.72 -10.49 -17.34
N ARG A 85 -24.84 -11.44 -17.63
CA ARG A 85 -23.64 -11.19 -18.45
C ARG A 85 -23.97 -10.93 -19.92
N ALA A 86 -25.09 -11.45 -20.41
CA ALA A 86 -25.59 -11.17 -21.76
C ALA A 86 -26.01 -9.70 -21.96
N THR A 87 -26.29 -8.97 -20.87
CA THR A 87 -26.52 -7.52 -20.91
C THR A 87 -25.21 -6.73 -20.86
N ALA A 88 -24.29 -7.12 -19.96
CA ALA A 88 -22.93 -6.57 -19.88
C ALA A 88 -22.02 -7.56 -19.11
N PRO A 89 -20.76 -7.78 -19.51
CA PRO A 89 -19.81 -8.60 -18.74
C PRO A 89 -19.64 -8.10 -17.29
N PHE A 90 -19.36 -9.01 -16.36
CA PHE A 90 -19.01 -8.68 -14.99
C PHE A 90 -17.64 -8.01 -14.91
N THR A 91 -17.55 -6.91 -14.17
CA THR A 91 -16.31 -6.12 -14.00
C THR A 91 -15.76 -6.10 -12.57
N SER A 92 -16.45 -6.70 -11.60
CA SER A 92 -16.01 -6.81 -10.19
C SER A 92 -16.73 -7.95 -9.47
N LEU A 93 -16.26 -8.33 -8.28
CA LEU A 93 -16.99 -9.24 -7.39
C LEU A 93 -18.28 -8.64 -6.84
N ALA A 94 -18.35 -7.32 -6.64
CA ALA A 94 -19.57 -6.63 -6.22
C ALA A 94 -20.68 -6.71 -7.28
N ASP A 95 -20.33 -6.59 -8.56
CA ASP A 95 -21.28 -6.80 -9.66
C ASP A 95 -21.73 -8.27 -9.74
N LEU A 96 -20.80 -9.20 -9.50
CA LEU A 96 -21.09 -10.64 -9.47
C LEU A 96 -22.03 -11.04 -8.32
N SER A 97 -21.81 -10.51 -7.11
CA SER A 97 -22.65 -10.77 -5.93
C SER A 97 -23.99 -10.03 -5.95
N SER A 98 -24.13 -8.97 -6.76
CA SER A 98 -25.42 -8.33 -7.02
C SER A 98 -26.44 -9.25 -7.71
N VAL A 99 -25.98 -10.34 -8.32
CA VAL A 99 -26.85 -11.28 -9.03
C VAL A 99 -27.66 -12.11 -8.05
N ALA A 100 -28.97 -12.20 -8.30
CA ALA A 100 -29.89 -12.97 -7.48
C ALA A 100 -29.38 -14.40 -7.22
N LEU A 101 -29.30 -14.76 -5.94
CA LEU A 101 -28.78 -16.04 -5.40
C LEU A 101 -27.25 -16.21 -5.43
N VAL A 102 -26.45 -15.20 -5.78
CA VAL A 102 -24.98 -15.22 -5.71
C VAL A 102 -24.48 -14.60 -4.40
N GLY A 103 -24.67 -15.31 -3.30
CA GLY A 103 -23.99 -15.00 -2.04
C GLY A 103 -22.58 -15.61 -1.95
N GLU A 104 -21.89 -15.37 -0.84
CA GLU A 104 -20.52 -15.85 -0.54
C GLU A 104 -20.29 -17.33 -0.91
N ALA A 105 -21.19 -18.23 -0.52
CA ALA A 105 -21.08 -19.66 -0.84
C ALA A 105 -21.07 -19.95 -2.35
N ARG A 106 -21.71 -19.11 -3.19
CA ARG A 106 -21.65 -19.21 -4.65
C ARG A 106 -20.40 -18.54 -5.22
N LEU A 107 -19.92 -17.44 -4.63
CA LEU A 107 -18.61 -16.89 -4.96
C LEU A 107 -17.50 -17.93 -4.74
N LYS A 108 -17.55 -18.69 -3.63
CA LYS A 108 -16.62 -19.80 -3.36
C LYS A 108 -16.73 -20.95 -4.37
N GLN A 109 -17.93 -21.29 -4.83
CA GLN A 109 -18.11 -22.26 -5.91
C GLN A 109 -17.58 -21.76 -7.26
N ILE A 110 -17.75 -20.46 -7.56
CA ILE A 110 -17.18 -19.81 -8.74
C ILE A 110 -15.64 -19.83 -8.68
N GLU A 111 -15.05 -19.49 -7.54
CA GLU A 111 -13.60 -19.56 -7.31
C GLU A 111 -13.07 -20.99 -7.54
N GLY A 112 -13.76 -21.99 -6.97
CA GLY A 112 -13.44 -23.41 -7.17
C GLY A 112 -13.52 -23.81 -8.65
N GLY A 113 -14.60 -23.43 -9.35
CA GLY A 113 -14.76 -23.70 -10.78
C GLY A 113 -13.69 -23.04 -11.65
N ALA A 114 -13.36 -21.77 -11.38
CA ALA A 114 -12.29 -21.04 -12.05
C ALA A 114 -10.92 -21.73 -11.86
N ARG A 115 -10.65 -22.23 -10.65
CA ARG A 115 -9.42 -22.98 -10.32
C ARG A 115 -9.39 -24.35 -11.01
N THR A 116 -10.48 -25.13 -10.96
CA THR A 116 -10.60 -26.42 -11.66
C THR A 116 -10.49 -26.28 -13.18
N ARG A 117 -10.91 -25.16 -13.75
CA ARG A 117 -10.79 -24.86 -15.19
C ARG A 117 -9.54 -24.04 -15.55
N ALA A 118 -8.58 -23.91 -14.64
CA ALA A 118 -7.28 -23.24 -14.83
C ALA A 118 -7.36 -21.76 -15.28
N PHE A 119 -8.44 -21.05 -14.93
CA PHE A 119 -8.52 -19.59 -15.09
C PHE A 119 -7.72 -18.86 -14.01
N ILE A 120 -7.56 -19.46 -12.82
CA ILE A 120 -6.70 -18.95 -11.74
C ILE A 120 -5.70 -20.01 -11.27
N GLY A 121 -4.49 -19.56 -10.94
CA GLY A 121 -3.39 -20.40 -10.46
C GLY A 121 -3.15 -20.30 -8.95
N ALA A 122 -1.98 -20.77 -8.49
CA ALA A 122 -1.58 -20.71 -7.08
C ALA A 122 -1.46 -19.27 -6.54
N ASN A 123 -1.03 -18.32 -7.39
CA ASN A 123 -0.82 -16.92 -7.02
C ASN A 123 -2.13 -16.19 -6.62
N CYS A 124 -3.30 -16.73 -6.99
CA CYS A 124 -4.59 -16.27 -6.46
C CYS A 124 -4.96 -17.11 -5.22
N THR A 125 -4.90 -16.48 -4.04
CA THR A 125 -5.21 -17.15 -2.76
C THR A 125 -6.70 -17.48 -2.64
N GLY A 126 -7.58 -16.65 -3.20
CA GLY A 126 -9.02 -16.86 -3.24
C GLY A 126 -9.82 -15.64 -2.78
N ILE A 127 -11.14 -15.82 -2.66
CA ILE A 127 -12.09 -14.78 -2.19
C ILE A 127 -12.25 -14.88 -0.67
N PHE A 128 -12.09 -13.79 0.07
CA PHE A 128 -12.36 -13.73 1.52
C PHE A 128 -13.12 -12.44 1.82
N ASP A 129 -14.26 -12.54 2.50
CA ASP A 129 -15.19 -11.44 2.73
C ASP A 129 -15.47 -10.58 1.47
N ASP A 130 -15.86 -11.23 0.38
CA ASP A 130 -16.10 -10.64 -0.95
C ASP A 130 -14.88 -9.98 -1.64
N VAL A 131 -13.66 -10.18 -1.12
CA VAL A 131 -12.40 -9.66 -1.69
C VAL A 131 -11.51 -10.80 -2.19
N ALA A 132 -11.17 -10.82 -3.48
CA ALA A 132 -10.17 -11.73 -4.04
C ALA A 132 -8.75 -11.15 -3.90
N ILE A 133 -7.88 -11.91 -3.23
CA ILE A 133 -6.50 -11.49 -2.90
C ILE A 133 -5.45 -12.41 -3.54
N SER A 134 -4.31 -11.82 -3.89
CA SER A 134 -3.12 -12.54 -4.32
C SER A 134 -2.36 -13.16 -3.12
N GLN A 135 -1.37 -14.01 -3.42
CA GLN A 135 -0.46 -14.55 -2.40
C GLN A 135 0.39 -13.44 -1.74
N ASP A 136 0.76 -12.40 -2.50
CA ASP A 136 1.51 -11.25 -1.99
C ASP A 136 0.64 -10.37 -1.08
N ASP A 137 -0.63 -10.19 -1.42
CA ASP A 137 -1.61 -9.52 -0.57
C ASP A 137 -1.83 -10.30 0.73
N ALA A 138 -2.03 -11.62 0.64
CA ALA A 138 -2.22 -12.49 1.80
C ALA A 138 -1.02 -12.45 2.76
N THR A 139 0.20 -12.42 2.22
CA THR A 139 1.44 -12.28 2.99
C THR A 139 1.51 -10.90 3.68
N ALA A 140 1.17 -9.83 2.97
CA ALA A 140 1.13 -8.48 3.55
C ALA A 140 0.06 -8.32 4.64
N ILE A 141 -1.16 -8.82 4.43
CA ILE A 141 -2.23 -8.80 5.44
C ILE A 141 -1.75 -9.50 6.72
N VAL A 142 -1.17 -10.70 6.61
CA VAL A 142 -0.67 -11.44 7.77
C VAL A 142 0.50 -10.72 8.45
N SER A 143 1.41 -10.13 7.67
CA SER A 143 2.50 -9.32 8.21
C SER A 143 1.96 -8.13 9.01
N LEU A 144 1.10 -7.31 8.38
CA LEU A 144 0.51 -6.12 8.99
C LEU A 144 -0.29 -6.48 10.25
N VAL A 145 -1.23 -7.41 10.17
CA VAL A 145 -2.13 -7.74 11.30
C VAL A 145 -1.37 -8.29 12.51
N ASN A 146 -0.18 -8.87 12.32
CA ASN A 146 0.67 -9.33 13.41
C ASN A 146 1.55 -8.22 14.04
N THR A 147 1.83 -7.12 13.33
CA THR A 147 2.79 -6.08 13.76
C THR A 147 2.19 -4.70 14.00
N ILE A 148 1.04 -4.38 13.40
CA ILE A 148 0.35 -3.09 13.54
C ILE A 148 0.02 -2.79 15.02
N SER A 149 0.16 -1.53 15.42
CA SER A 149 -0.15 -1.06 16.77
C SER A 149 -1.65 -1.15 17.08
N ASP A 150 -2.01 -1.05 18.36
CA ASP A 150 -3.41 -1.01 18.78
C ASP A 150 -4.12 0.25 18.23
N SER A 151 -3.47 1.41 18.37
CA SER A 151 -3.98 2.69 17.89
C SER A 151 -4.14 2.73 16.37
N GLU A 152 -3.15 2.28 15.60
CA GLU A 152 -3.25 2.26 14.14
C GLU A 152 -4.27 1.23 13.64
N LEU A 153 -4.40 0.07 14.30
CA LEU A 153 -5.43 -0.91 13.91
C LEU A 153 -6.84 -0.34 14.09
N HIS A 154 -7.08 0.42 15.15
CA HIS A 154 -8.35 1.13 15.35
C HIS A 154 -8.56 2.28 14.35
N ASP A 155 -7.50 2.95 13.90
CA ASP A 155 -7.59 3.93 12.80
C ASP A 155 -7.86 3.30 11.42
N VAL A 156 -7.40 2.05 11.18
CA VAL A 156 -7.73 1.24 9.99
C VAL A 156 -9.14 0.64 10.06
N LEU A 157 -9.64 0.37 11.27
CA LEU A 157 -10.91 -0.30 11.57
C LEU A 157 -11.86 0.56 12.44
N PRO A 158 -12.16 1.82 12.06
CA PRO A 158 -12.88 2.77 12.93
C PRO A 158 -14.28 2.26 13.34
N ASP A 159 -15.00 1.63 12.41
CA ASP A 159 -16.34 1.07 12.63
C ASP A 159 -16.34 -0.37 13.19
N ALA A 160 -15.16 -0.97 13.35
CA ALA A 160 -14.99 -2.39 13.68
C ALA A 160 -14.11 -2.61 14.93
N TRP A 161 -14.28 -1.76 15.95
CA TRP A 161 -13.54 -1.77 17.22
C TRP A 161 -13.43 -3.17 17.87
N ASN A 162 -14.55 -3.90 17.96
CA ASN A 162 -14.54 -5.27 18.52
C ASN A 162 -13.74 -6.25 17.64
N GLY A 163 -13.73 -6.05 16.32
CA GLY A 163 -12.91 -6.81 15.38
C GLY A 163 -11.42 -6.52 15.56
N ALA A 164 -11.03 -5.24 15.70
CA ALA A 164 -9.67 -4.82 16.00
C ALA A 164 -9.16 -5.44 17.33
N ALA A 165 -9.94 -5.32 18.40
CA ALA A 165 -9.63 -5.95 19.68
C ALA A 165 -9.49 -7.48 19.59
N ASN A 166 -10.36 -8.15 18.82
CA ASN A 166 -10.26 -9.60 18.61
C ASN A 166 -9.00 -9.98 17.80
N LEU A 167 -8.64 -9.21 16.77
CA LEU A 167 -7.40 -9.41 16.02
C LEU A 167 -6.17 -9.30 16.92
N LEU A 168 -6.08 -8.26 17.76
CA LEU A 168 -4.97 -8.08 18.70
C LEU A 168 -4.82 -9.27 19.66
N ASN A 169 -5.93 -9.73 20.24
CA ASN A 169 -5.96 -10.85 21.19
C ASN A 169 -5.66 -12.23 20.58
N LEU A 170 -5.87 -12.40 19.27
CA LEU A 170 -5.71 -13.67 18.55
C LEU A 170 -4.36 -13.82 17.82
N ARG A 171 -3.46 -12.85 17.96
CA ARG A 171 -2.08 -12.94 17.41
C ARG A 171 -1.32 -14.14 17.99
N PRO A 172 -0.43 -14.80 17.22
CA PRO A 172 -0.10 -14.53 15.82
C PRO A 172 -1.00 -15.29 14.83
N PHE A 173 -1.37 -14.62 13.74
CA PHE A 173 -2.01 -15.26 12.58
C PHE A 173 -0.99 -15.85 11.62
N THR A 174 -1.35 -16.96 10.98
CA THR A 174 -0.54 -17.63 9.96
C THR A 174 -1.10 -17.53 8.54
N SER A 175 -2.32 -17.01 8.38
CA SER A 175 -2.98 -16.93 7.06
C SER A 175 -4.07 -15.84 7.02
N ALA A 176 -4.25 -15.20 5.86
CA ALA A 176 -5.30 -14.21 5.65
C ALA A 176 -6.75 -14.75 5.82
N PRO A 177 -7.08 -16.01 5.48
CA PRO A 177 -8.39 -16.59 5.80
C PRO A 177 -8.66 -16.68 7.31
N ALA A 178 -7.63 -16.88 8.14
CA ALA A 178 -7.82 -16.89 9.60
C ALA A 178 -8.16 -15.49 10.15
N ILE A 179 -7.66 -14.43 9.50
CA ILE A 179 -7.94 -13.02 9.80
C ILE A 179 -9.37 -12.64 9.38
N ALA A 180 -9.77 -13.01 8.16
CA ALA A 180 -11.13 -12.80 7.65
C ALA A 180 -12.21 -13.42 8.56
N ASN A 181 -11.98 -14.66 9.02
CA ASN A 181 -12.91 -15.39 9.89
C ASN A 181 -12.97 -14.90 11.36
N VAL A 182 -12.29 -13.81 11.73
CA VAL A 182 -12.36 -13.27 13.10
C VAL A 182 -13.69 -12.56 13.33
N THR A 183 -14.36 -12.88 14.43
CA THR A 183 -15.62 -12.23 14.83
C THR A 183 -15.45 -10.71 14.90
N GLY A 184 -16.26 -9.96 14.12
CA GLY A 184 -16.17 -8.51 13.99
C GLY A 184 -15.35 -8.03 12.80
N ILE A 185 -14.71 -8.94 12.07
CA ILE A 185 -14.19 -8.72 10.71
C ILE A 185 -15.25 -9.16 9.70
N GLY A 186 -15.27 -8.47 8.56
CA GLY A 186 -16.14 -8.70 7.41
C GLY A 186 -15.69 -7.81 6.26
N GLY A 187 -16.42 -7.79 5.14
CA GLY A 187 -15.89 -7.31 3.85
C GLY A 187 -15.33 -5.89 3.82
N VAL A 188 -15.89 -4.96 4.59
CA VAL A 188 -15.35 -3.60 4.73
C VAL A 188 -14.05 -3.62 5.55
N SER A 189 -14.07 -4.26 6.73
CA SER A 189 -12.92 -4.39 7.61
C SER A 189 -11.73 -5.10 6.94
N PHE A 190 -11.99 -6.23 6.27
CA PHE A 190 -10.95 -7.01 5.59
C PHE A 190 -10.36 -6.26 4.38
N ARG A 191 -11.20 -5.54 3.62
CA ARG A 191 -10.78 -4.62 2.56
C ARG A 191 -9.91 -3.49 3.09
N ASN A 192 -10.26 -2.90 4.24
CA ASN A 192 -9.45 -1.86 4.89
C ASN A 192 -8.08 -2.41 5.33
N ILE A 193 -8.03 -3.57 5.98
CA ILE A 193 -6.78 -4.24 6.37
C ILE A 193 -5.89 -4.48 5.15
N ARG A 194 -6.42 -5.09 4.08
CA ARG A 194 -5.66 -5.29 2.84
C ARG A 194 -5.19 -3.97 2.25
N ASN A 195 -6.07 -2.96 2.17
CA ASN A 195 -5.71 -1.65 1.66
C ASN A 195 -4.54 -1.02 2.44
N ALA A 196 -4.59 -1.10 3.78
CA ALA A 196 -3.52 -0.62 4.64
C ALA A 196 -2.21 -1.41 4.43
N ALA A 197 -2.27 -2.70 4.09
CA ALA A 197 -1.12 -3.57 3.90
C ALA A 197 -0.48 -3.55 2.49
N THR A 198 -1.15 -2.95 1.49
CA THR A 198 -0.71 -3.04 0.08
C THR A 198 -0.64 -1.71 -0.65
N LEU A 199 -1.49 -0.74 -0.31
CA LEU A 199 -1.62 0.48 -1.10
C LEU A 199 -0.52 1.51 -0.87
N SER A 200 0.25 1.38 0.22
CA SER A 200 1.33 2.29 0.64
C SER A 200 2.75 1.74 0.44
N ARG A 201 2.92 0.51 -0.09
CA ARG A 201 4.24 -0.14 -0.27
C ARG A 201 5.33 0.74 -0.92
N PRO A 202 5.09 1.54 -1.97
CA PRO A 202 6.13 2.40 -2.53
C PRO A 202 6.56 3.53 -1.58
N PHE A 203 5.62 4.07 -0.78
CA PHE A 203 5.94 5.05 0.26
C PHE A 203 6.68 4.39 1.43
N GLU A 204 6.28 3.18 1.85
CA GLU A 204 7.01 2.38 2.85
C GLU A 204 8.46 2.09 2.39
N ALA A 205 8.66 1.77 1.12
CA ALA A 205 10.01 1.56 0.57
C ALA A 205 10.88 2.83 0.61
N LEU A 206 10.30 4.00 0.36
CA LEU A 206 10.99 5.29 0.53
C LEU A 206 11.28 5.59 2.00
N ALA A 207 10.32 5.35 2.89
CA ALA A 207 10.43 5.58 4.32
C ALA A 207 11.51 4.67 4.96
N ALA A 208 11.55 3.39 4.58
CA ALA A 208 12.59 2.44 4.95
C ALA A 208 13.96 2.83 4.39
N ALA A 209 14.03 3.25 3.12
CA ALA A 209 15.28 3.68 2.50
C ALA A 209 15.88 4.93 3.15
N LEU A 210 15.03 5.92 3.52
CA LEU A 210 15.46 7.09 4.28
C LEU A 210 15.93 6.72 5.70
N THR A 211 15.16 5.90 6.40
CA THR A 211 15.49 5.46 7.78
C THR A 211 16.76 4.59 7.82
N ALA A 212 17.11 3.93 6.70
CA ALA A 212 18.35 3.17 6.54
C ALA A 212 19.58 4.03 6.18
N ILE A 213 19.44 5.35 5.99
CA ILE A 213 20.59 6.25 5.81
C ILE A 213 21.38 6.29 7.12
N PRO A 214 22.68 5.91 7.14
CA PRO A 214 23.47 5.97 8.36
C PRO A 214 23.56 7.41 8.89
N SER A 215 23.15 7.62 10.14
CA SER A 215 23.56 8.81 10.88
C SER A 215 25.03 8.68 11.23
N ASN A 216 25.75 9.80 11.20
CA ASN A 216 27.13 9.89 11.68
C ASN A 216 27.22 10.12 13.20
N GLY A 217 26.11 9.87 13.92
CA GLY A 217 25.92 10.27 15.32
C GLY A 217 25.39 11.69 15.52
N SER A 218 25.60 12.62 14.57
CA SER A 218 25.28 14.04 14.76
C SER A 218 23.94 14.50 14.20
N TYR A 219 23.37 13.79 13.22
CA TYR A 219 22.01 14.07 12.71
C TYR A 219 21.43 12.88 11.94
N GLY A 220 20.11 12.84 11.85
CA GLY A 220 19.38 11.81 11.11
C GLY A 220 17.93 12.20 10.82
N ALA A 221 17.25 11.31 10.11
CA ALA A 221 15.81 11.40 9.88
C ALA A 221 15.20 10.00 9.85
N VAL A 222 13.97 9.90 10.34
CA VAL A 222 13.15 8.69 10.32
C VAL A 222 11.83 9.03 9.65
N MET A 223 11.28 8.07 8.92
CA MET A 223 9.95 8.18 8.34
C MET A 223 9.25 6.83 8.48
N GLN A 224 7.99 6.84 8.89
CA GLN A 224 7.22 5.63 9.12
C GLN A 224 5.80 5.77 8.57
N ARG A 225 5.32 4.67 7.99
CA ARG A 225 3.92 4.46 7.61
C ARG A 225 3.15 3.79 8.74
N HIS A 226 3.77 2.88 9.49
CA HIS A 226 3.14 2.13 10.59
C HIS A 226 3.83 2.47 11.90
N PHE A 227 3.07 2.94 12.88
CA PHE A 227 3.56 3.43 14.18
C PHE A 227 2.41 3.55 15.19
N ASP A 228 2.70 3.56 16.49
CA ASP A 228 1.71 3.92 17.51
C ASP A 228 1.76 5.43 17.75
N TRP A 229 0.79 6.16 17.19
CA TRP A 229 0.80 7.62 17.28
C TRP A 229 0.58 8.12 18.72
N TRP A 230 -0.14 7.37 19.55
CA TRP A 230 -0.41 7.76 20.93
C TRP A 230 0.83 7.57 21.79
N ASP A 231 1.50 6.42 21.66
CA ASP A 231 2.77 6.15 22.35
C ASP A 231 3.82 7.20 21.98
N VAL A 232 4.00 7.50 20.68
CA VAL A 232 4.98 8.49 20.21
C VAL A 232 4.71 9.90 20.75
N VAL A 233 3.45 10.36 20.82
CA VAL A 233 3.15 11.72 21.31
C VAL A 233 3.12 11.80 22.84
N THR A 234 2.86 10.68 23.54
CA THR A 234 2.81 10.65 25.02
C THR A 234 4.08 10.10 25.69
N ALA A 235 5.08 9.73 24.89
CA ALA A 235 6.40 9.32 25.35
C ALA A 235 7.06 10.37 26.27
N ASN A 236 7.69 9.88 27.34
CA ASN A 236 8.24 10.74 28.38
C ASN A 236 9.65 11.23 28.03
N HIS A 237 9.73 12.39 27.37
CA HIS A 237 10.97 13.07 27.02
C HIS A 237 11.33 14.16 28.04
N PRO A 238 12.40 14.02 28.85
CA PRO A 238 12.68 14.92 29.97
C PRO A 238 12.93 16.39 29.61
N TYR A 239 13.35 16.67 28.37
CA TYR A 239 13.64 18.02 27.88
C TYR A 239 12.68 18.45 26.74
N SER A 240 11.41 18.01 26.79
CA SER A 240 10.36 18.43 25.85
C SER A 240 10.22 19.96 25.77
N GLN A 241 10.35 20.54 24.57
CA GLN A 241 10.36 22.00 24.38
C GLN A 241 8.95 22.53 24.09
N GLY A 242 8.13 22.59 25.14
CA GLY A 242 6.73 22.97 25.06
C GLY A 242 5.79 21.78 24.79
N GLY A 243 4.48 22.03 24.86
CA GLY A 243 3.47 21.01 24.58
C GLY A 243 3.23 20.79 23.08
N PRO A 244 2.75 19.61 22.66
CA PRO A 244 2.53 19.30 21.25
C PRO A 244 1.44 20.19 20.64
N THR A 245 1.60 20.57 19.37
CA THR A 245 0.55 21.24 18.60
C THR A 245 -0.27 20.20 17.84
N CYS A 246 -1.48 19.94 18.31
CA CYS A 246 -2.37 18.91 17.78
C CYS A 246 -3.55 19.48 16.98
N PHE A 247 -4.13 18.65 16.11
CA PHE A 247 -5.26 19.00 15.23
C PHE A 247 -6.12 17.77 14.95
N GLY A 248 -7.43 17.96 14.85
CA GLY A 248 -8.37 16.88 14.52
C GLY A 248 -8.53 15.78 15.57
N LEU A 249 -7.90 15.93 16.73
CA LEU A 249 -8.13 15.09 17.91
C LEU A 249 -9.24 15.71 18.75
N GLU A 250 -10.14 14.89 19.30
CA GLU A 250 -11.15 15.35 20.26
C GLU A 250 -10.46 15.86 21.53
N PRO A 251 -10.95 16.93 22.20
CA PRO A 251 -10.27 17.52 23.37
C PRO A 251 -9.97 16.57 24.54
N SER A 252 -10.75 15.49 24.70
CA SER A 252 -10.52 14.42 25.68
C SER A 252 -9.41 13.42 25.29
N SER A 253 -9.00 13.46 24.03
CA SER A 253 -8.09 12.52 23.36
C SER A 253 -6.81 13.25 22.90
N VAL A 254 -6.43 14.30 23.62
CA VAL A 254 -5.22 15.10 23.36
C VAL A 254 -4.28 15.00 24.57
N PRO A 255 -2.95 14.87 24.36
CA PRO A 255 -1.96 14.91 25.43
C PRO A 255 -2.09 16.14 26.34
N TYR A 256 -1.72 15.96 27.61
CA TYR A 256 -1.70 17.06 28.57
C TYR A 256 -0.77 18.19 28.13
N GLY A 257 -1.23 19.44 28.24
CA GLY A 257 -0.45 20.63 27.86
C GLY A 257 -0.39 20.90 26.34
N ALA A 258 -1.05 20.09 25.51
CA ALA A 258 -1.10 20.32 24.08
C ALA A 258 -1.88 21.59 23.68
N TYR A 259 -1.44 22.24 22.60
CA TYR A 259 -2.21 23.29 21.93
C TYR A 259 -3.02 22.71 20.77
N ILE A 260 -4.34 22.87 20.78
CA ILE A 260 -5.22 22.41 19.70
C ILE A 260 -5.39 23.54 18.68
N ARG A 261 -4.81 23.40 17.48
CA ARG A 261 -5.04 24.35 16.38
C ARG A 261 -6.39 24.05 15.68
N PRO A 262 -7.10 25.06 15.14
CA PRO A 262 -8.49 24.90 14.70
C PRO A 262 -8.66 24.14 13.37
N ASN A 263 -7.61 23.99 12.57
CA ASN A 263 -7.69 23.41 11.22
C ASN A 263 -6.97 22.05 11.15
N LEU A 264 -7.61 21.09 10.48
CA LEU A 264 -7.00 19.83 10.06
C LEU A 264 -5.82 20.08 9.13
N ALA A 265 -4.82 19.20 9.16
CA ALA A 265 -3.78 19.20 8.14
C ALA A 265 -4.35 18.74 6.79
N ASN A 266 -3.72 19.20 5.71
CA ASN A 266 -4.12 18.89 4.33
C ASN A 266 -2.98 18.24 3.55
N ALA A 267 -3.29 17.76 2.33
CA ALA A 267 -2.32 17.15 1.41
C ALA A 267 -1.01 17.96 1.22
N ALA A 268 -1.09 19.28 1.10
CA ALA A 268 0.09 20.11 0.86
C ALA A 268 0.98 20.19 2.10
N GLU A 269 0.41 20.15 3.30
CA GLU A 269 1.15 20.14 4.56
C GLU A 269 1.89 18.81 4.77
N VAL A 270 1.20 17.67 4.63
CA VAL A 270 1.82 16.33 4.72
C VAL A 270 2.96 16.19 3.70
N ARG A 271 2.77 16.70 2.48
CA ARG A 271 3.81 16.67 1.45
C ARG A 271 4.97 17.62 1.73
N ALA A 272 4.71 18.81 2.25
CA ALA A 272 5.76 19.75 2.62
C ALA A 272 6.68 19.14 3.70
N GLU A 273 6.09 18.48 4.69
CA GLU A 273 6.83 17.85 5.77
C GLU A 273 7.70 16.67 5.27
N VAL A 274 7.12 15.73 4.51
CA VAL A 274 7.89 14.63 3.89
C VAL A 274 9.04 15.14 3.02
N ASN A 275 8.82 16.20 2.23
CA ASN A 275 9.89 16.83 1.45
C ASN A 275 10.97 17.47 2.35
N SER A 276 10.58 18.09 3.47
CA SER A 276 11.49 18.68 4.46
C SER A 276 12.39 17.60 5.08
N THR A 277 11.81 16.48 5.51
CA THR A 277 12.52 15.32 6.06
C THR A 277 13.52 14.72 5.06
N LEU A 278 13.12 14.58 3.78
CA LEU A 278 14.02 14.13 2.71
C LEU A 278 15.17 15.11 2.45
N ALA A 279 14.89 16.41 2.48
CA ALA A 279 15.90 17.45 2.28
C ALA A 279 16.90 17.52 3.44
N TYR A 280 16.44 17.33 4.68
CA TYR A 280 17.26 17.40 5.90
C TYR A 280 18.48 16.48 5.85
N VAL A 281 18.30 15.23 5.40
CA VAL A 281 19.41 14.26 5.25
C VAL A 281 20.07 14.29 3.86
N ASN A 282 19.72 15.23 2.99
CA ASN A 282 20.12 15.28 1.58
C ASN A 282 19.85 13.96 0.84
N ALA A 283 18.61 13.44 0.96
CA ALA A 283 18.23 12.13 0.46
C ALA A 283 18.43 11.98 -1.07
N SER A 284 18.32 13.05 -1.85
CA SER A 284 18.54 13.06 -3.30
C SER A 284 19.97 12.71 -3.72
N ALA A 285 20.96 12.89 -2.84
CA ALA A 285 22.34 12.47 -3.05
C ALA A 285 22.67 11.07 -2.50
N LYS A 286 21.75 10.47 -1.73
CA LYS A 286 21.98 9.22 -0.97
C LYS A 286 21.06 8.06 -1.42
N LEU A 287 19.88 8.35 -1.95
CA LEU A 287 18.88 7.36 -2.36
C LEU A 287 18.68 7.34 -3.88
N PRO A 288 18.30 6.19 -4.48
CA PRO A 288 17.97 6.12 -5.90
C PRO A 288 16.77 7.03 -6.24
N ALA A 289 16.91 7.85 -7.29
CA ALA A 289 15.86 8.79 -7.71
C ALA A 289 14.51 8.10 -8.02
N GLY A 290 14.53 6.83 -8.48
CA GLY A 290 13.33 6.02 -8.69
C GLY A 290 12.59 5.63 -7.41
N VAL A 291 13.29 5.44 -6.29
CA VAL A 291 12.66 5.16 -4.98
C VAL A 291 11.99 6.43 -4.46
N ILE A 292 12.66 7.58 -4.56
CA ILE A 292 12.08 8.88 -4.19
C ILE A 292 10.84 9.16 -5.04
N SER A 293 10.93 9.09 -6.38
CA SER A 293 9.79 9.43 -7.25
C SER A 293 8.61 8.47 -7.11
N ALA A 294 8.85 7.16 -6.95
CA ALA A 294 7.77 6.19 -6.75
C ALA A 294 7.09 6.35 -5.38
N GLY A 295 7.86 6.53 -4.30
CA GLY A 295 7.30 6.74 -2.96
C GLY A 295 6.55 8.06 -2.84
N LEU A 296 7.08 9.14 -3.42
CA LEU A 296 6.40 10.43 -3.47
C LEU A 296 5.14 10.41 -4.34
N ALA A 297 5.16 9.79 -5.52
CA ALA A 297 3.96 9.66 -6.35
C ALA A 297 2.87 8.80 -5.69
N ASN A 298 3.26 7.75 -4.95
CA ASN A 298 2.34 6.96 -4.15
C ASN A 298 1.74 7.78 -3.00
N LEU A 299 2.56 8.53 -2.25
CA LEU A 299 2.10 9.45 -1.22
C LEU A 299 1.07 10.45 -1.78
N ASP A 300 1.39 11.13 -2.90
CA ASP A 300 0.47 12.08 -3.55
C ASP A 300 -0.89 11.45 -3.86
N ALA A 301 -0.90 10.22 -4.40
CA ALA A 301 -2.11 9.47 -4.70
C ALA A 301 -2.90 9.02 -3.45
N ARG A 302 -2.27 8.95 -2.27
CA ARG A 302 -2.94 8.64 -1.00
C ARG A 302 -3.48 9.87 -0.30
N ILE A 303 -2.79 11.00 -0.37
CA ILE A 303 -3.18 12.23 0.34
C ILE A 303 -4.07 13.17 -0.48
N ALA A 304 -4.20 12.96 -1.81
CA ALA A 304 -5.00 13.81 -2.69
C ALA A 304 -6.45 13.96 -2.22
N GLY A 305 -6.85 15.21 -1.91
CA GLY A 305 -8.20 15.54 -1.44
C GLY A 305 -8.54 15.07 -0.02
N ARG A 306 -7.53 14.68 0.78
CA ARG A 306 -7.70 14.16 2.15
C ARG A 306 -7.39 15.21 3.22
N THR A 307 -7.93 14.96 4.41
CA THR A 307 -7.70 15.74 5.63
C THR A 307 -7.12 14.84 6.71
N PHE A 308 -6.28 15.42 7.56
CA PHE A 308 -5.48 14.67 8.52
C PHE A 308 -5.65 15.23 9.94
N LYS A 309 -5.78 14.31 10.91
CA LYS A 309 -5.59 14.56 12.35
C LYS A 309 -4.15 14.24 12.75
N GLY A 310 -3.70 14.68 13.92
CA GLY A 310 -2.36 14.37 14.42
C GLY A 310 -1.76 15.48 15.29
N CYS A 311 -0.43 15.43 15.47
CA CYS A 311 0.32 16.37 16.30
C CYS A 311 1.71 16.66 15.69
N ILE A 312 2.22 17.87 15.93
CA ILE A 312 3.59 18.30 15.60
C ILE A 312 4.24 18.80 16.89
N PHE A 313 5.44 18.34 17.19
CA PHE A 313 6.12 18.64 18.45
C PHE A 313 7.64 18.48 18.34
N SER A 314 8.36 18.99 19.34
CA SER A 314 9.81 18.84 19.45
C SER A 314 10.20 18.44 20.86
N TYR A 315 11.17 17.55 20.97
CA TYR A 315 11.69 17.08 22.25
C TYR A 315 13.22 16.97 22.21
N ALA A 316 13.79 16.66 23.38
CA ALA A 316 15.16 16.21 23.51
C ALA A 316 15.24 15.24 24.70
N ASP A 317 16.14 14.26 24.60
CA ASP A 317 16.42 13.32 25.68
C ASP A 317 17.59 13.79 26.56
N ASP A 318 18.35 14.77 26.08
CA ASP A 318 19.46 15.43 26.76
C ASP A 318 19.60 16.91 26.31
N PRO A 319 20.41 17.75 26.99
CA PRO A 319 20.58 19.17 26.64
C PRO A 319 21.27 19.49 25.31
N TRP A 320 21.86 18.51 24.63
CA TRP A 320 22.71 18.64 23.43
C TRP A 320 22.13 17.96 22.19
N SER A 321 20.88 17.48 22.27
CA SER A 321 20.13 16.92 21.16
C SER A 321 18.82 17.67 20.92
N SER A 322 18.21 17.47 19.76
CA SER A 322 16.81 17.79 19.56
C SER A 322 16.19 16.96 18.46
N HIS A 323 14.94 16.57 18.67
CA HIS A 323 14.08 15.85 17.75
C HIS A 323 12.88 16.74 17.38
N SER A 324 12.49 16.71 16.11
CA SER A 324 11.27 17.34 15.60
C SER A 324 10.41 16.27 14.94
N VAL A 325 9.21 16.05 15.47
CA VAL A 325 8.27 15.00 15.05
C VAL A 325 7.00 15.63 14.50
N ALA A 326 6.54 15.09 13.38
CA ALA A 326 5.25 15.41 12.77
C ALA A 326 4.49 14.12 12.47
N ILE A 327 3.24 14.07 12.93
CA ILE A 327 2.32 12.95 12.77
C ILE A 327 1.06 13.42 12.05
N TYR A 328 0.68 12.65 11.03
CA TYR A 328 -0.55 12.83 10.28
C TYR A 328 -1.28 11.49 10.15
N VAL A 329 -2.59 11.47 10.35
CA VAL A 329 -3.46 10.30 10.18
C VAL A 329 -4.69 10.73 9.37
N ASP A 330 -4.93 10.08 8.24
CA ASP A 330 -6.08 10.33 7.37
C ASP A 330 -7.39 10.07 8.13
N THR A 331 -8.25 11.10 8.22
CA THR A 331 -9.50 11.06 8.98
C THR A 331 -10.57 10.11 8.41
N VAL A 332 -10.33 9.46 7.27
CA VAL A 332 -11.28 8.60 6.56
C VAL A 332 -10.82 7.13 6.49
N ASN A 333 -9.52 6.84 6.44
CA ASN A 333 -9.01 5.47 6.24
C ASN A 333 -7.79 5.06 7.08
N GLY A 334 -7.33 5.91 8.01
CA GLY A 334 -6.19 5.58 8.86
C GLY A 334 -4.83 5.51 8.14
N PHE A 335 -4.72 5.97 6.90
CA PHE A 335 -3.40 6.15 6.25
C PHE A 335 -2.61 7.19 7.04
N SER A 336 -1.55 6.75 7.72
CA SER A 336 -0.73 7.61 8.57
C SER A 336 0.67 7.85 8.00
N VAL A 337 1.26 8.97 8.39
CA VAL A 337 2.63 9.37 8.08
C VAL A 337 3.23 9.95 9.35
N MET A 338 4.33 9.37 9.80
CA MET A 338 5.23 9.97 10.77
C MET A 338 6.52 10.39 10.07
N THR A 339 6.98 11.59 10.38
CA THR A 339 8.31 12.07 10.05
C THR A 339 8.99 12.55 11.33
N GLU A 340 10.27 12.25 11.44
CA GLU A 340 11.13 12.71 12.52
C GLU A 340 12.46 13.17 11.92
N THR A 341 12.97 14.31 12.39
CA THR A 341 14.36 14.74 12.14
C THR A 341 15.02 15.02 13.48
N TRP A 342 16.31 14.70 13.59
CA TRP A 342 17.05 14.90 14.84
C TRP A 342 18.50 15.31 14.61
N TRP A 343 19.08 15.98 15.61
CA TRP A 343 20.51 16.29 15.70
C TRP A 343 21.04 16.08 17.13
N ALA A 344 22.36 15.91 17.24
CA ALA A 344 23.13 15.87 18.48
C ALA A 344 24.54 16.47 18.23
N GLU A 345 25.12 17.13 19.24
CA GLU A 345 26.47 17.73 19.21
C GLU A 345 27.63 16.74 19.43
#